data_AF-A0A2R6KV23-F1
#
_entry.id   AF-A0A2R6KV23-F1
#
_cell.length_a   1.000
_cell.length_b   1.000
_cell.length_c   1.000
_cell.angle_alpha   90.00
_cell.angle_beta   90.00
_cell.angle_gamma   90.00
#
_symmetry.space_group_name_H-M   'P 1'
#
loop_
_entity.id
_entity.type
_entity.pdbx_description
1 polymer ?
#
loop_
_entity_poly.entity_id
_entity_poly.type
_entity_poly.pdbx_seq_one_letter_code
_entity_poly.pdbx_strand_id
1 'polypeptide(L)' 'VSVGINVPSDRLGVKDIVKVEGRELSQNEVDVLSLIAPAATINIIREFEVAEKHRVSSAFRVTTPYIHGLGPARS' A
#
# COMPACT_ATOMS: atom_id res chain seq x y z
N VAL A 1 -10.31 -6.78 8.75
CA VAL A 1 -8.96 -6.49 8.23
C VAL A 1 -8.00 -7.47 8.89
N SER A 2 -7.10 -8.09 8.13
CA SER A 2 -6.03 -8.94 8.66
C SER A 2 -4.68 -8.51 8.11
N VAL A 3 -3.63 -8.77 8.89
CA VAL A 3 -2.25 -8.39 8.56
C VAL A 3 -1.35 -9.59 8.81
N GLY A 4 -0.53 -9.94 7.83
CA GLY A 4 0.58 -10.86 7.96
C GLY A 4 1.88 -10.10 7.78
N ILE A 5 2.83 -10.30 8.69
CA ILE A 5 4.13 -9.62 8.71
C ILE A 5 5.22 -10.66 8.49
N ASN A 6 6.24 -10.33 7.70
CA ASN A 6 7.36 -11.23 7.36
C ASN A 6 6.90 -12.58 6.78
N VAL A 7 5.84 -12.57 5.98
CA VAL A 7 5.33 -13.77 5.32
C VAL A 7 6.36 -14.22 4.28
N PRO A 8 6.81 -15.49 4.29
CA PRO A 8 7.71 -16.01 3.27
C PRO A 8 7.16 -15.79 1.85
N SER A 9 8.02 -15.42 0.92
CA SER A 9 7.66 -15.21 -0.48
C SER A 9 8.75 -15.71 -1.41
N ASP A 10 8.40 -16.60 -2.33
CA ASP A 10 9.36 -17.15 -3.30
C ASP A 10 10.02 -16.09 -4.17
N ARG A 11 9.32 -14.98 -4.43
CA ARG A 11 9.81 -13.88 -5.27
C ARG A 11 10.57 -12.80 -4.50
N LEU A 12 10.15 -12.49 -3.28
CA LEU A 12 10.65 -11.34 -2.51
C LEU A 12 11.46 -11.75 -1.26
N GLY A 13 11.62 -13.06 -1.02
CA GLY A 13 12.14 -13.61 0.23
C GLY A 13 11.11 -13.54 1.35
N VAL A 14 10.77 -12.32 1.77
CA VAL A 14 9.69 -12.04 2.74
C VAL A 14 8.85 -10.86 2.25
N LYS A 15 7.58 -10.83 2.65
CA LYS A 15 6.69 -9.70 2.38
C LYS A 15 5.66 -9.54 3.49
N ASP A 16 5.16 -8.32 3.62
CA ASP A 16 3.98 -8.05 4.42
C ASP A 16 2.73 -8.14 3.54
N ILE A 17 1.62 -8.57 4.14
CA ILE A 17 0.33 -8.72 3.46
C ILE A 17 -0.74 -8.06 4.33
N VAL A 18 -1.51 -7.15 3.73
CA VAL A 18 -2.70 -6.57 4.36
C VAL A 18 -3.93 -7.00 3.55
N LYS A 19 -4.92 -7.58 4.22
CA LYS A 19 -6.19 -7.98 3.62
C LYS A 19 -7.33 -7.16 4.22
N VAL A 20 -8.06 -6.48 3.36
CA VAL A 20 -9.27 -5.74 3.69
C VAL A 20 -10.45 -6.46 3.03
N GLU A 21 -11.51 -6.69 3.79
CA GLU A 21 -12.73 -7.37 3.33
C GLU A 21 -13.91 -6.39 3.42
N GLY A 22 -14.94 -6.61 2.59
CA GLY A 22 -16.15 -5.79 2.59
C GLY A 22 -16.02 -4.40 1.95
N ARG A 23 -14.87 -4.05 1.37
CA ARG A 23 -14.69 -2.83 0.56
C ARG A 23 -13.47 -2.93 -0.35
N GLU A 24 -13.45 -2.12 -1.40
CA GLU A 24 -12.27 -1.85 -2.22
C GLU A 24 -11.52 -0.61 -1.70
N LEU A 25 -10.25 -0.45 -2.09
CA LEU A 25 -9.44 0.73 -1.74
C LEU A 25 -9.82 1.92 -2.62
N SER A 26 -9.92 3.10 -2.04
CA SER A 26 -10.08 4.34 -2.80
C SER A 26 -8.79 4.73 -3.52
N GLN A 27 -8.89 5.53 -4.59
CA GLN A 27 -7.72 6.01 -5.32
C GLN A 27 -6.71 6.74 -4.39
N ASN A 28 -7.19 7.56 -3.46
CA ASN A 28 -6.33 8.24 -2.49
C ASN A 28 -5.54 7.27 -1.61
N GLU A 29 -6.15 6.17 -1.16
CA GLU A 29 -5.45 5.13 -0.39
C GLU A 29 -4.38 4.43 -1.26
N VAL A 30 -4.69 4.14 -2.53
CA VAL A 30 -3.73 3.58 -3.49
C VAL A 30 -2.57 4.52 -3.74
N ASP A 31 -2.83 5.83 -3.86
CA ASP A 31 -1.81 6.85 -4.08
C ASP A 31 -0.86 6.95 -2.87
N VAL A 32 -1.39 6.92 -1.65
CA VAL A 32 -0.56 6.88 -0.43
C VAL A 32 0.27 5.59 -0.37
N LEU A 33 -0.33 4.44 -0.70
CA LEU A 33 0.38 3.17 -0.79
C LEU A 33 1.50 3.21 -1.83
N SER A 34 1.35 3.98 -2.92
CA SER A 34 2.40 4.14 -3.93
C SER A 34 3.67 4.80 -3.39
N LEU A 35 3.52 5.65 -2.37
CA LEU A 35 4.64 6.35 -1.73
C LEU A 35 5.34 5.44 -0.71
N ILE A 36 4.56 4.66 0.04
CA ILE A 36 5.09 3.83 1.14
C ILE A 36 5.61 2.49 0.61
N ALA A 37 4.89 1.90 -0.35
CA ALA A 37 5.15 0.58 -0.90
C ALA A 37 5.07 0.60 -2.44
N PRO A 38 6.00 1.26 -3.14
CA PRO A 38 5.98 1.41 -4.60
C PRO A 38 6.06 0.08 -5.36
N ALA A 39 6.61 -0.97 -4.74
CA ALA A 39 6.67 -2.31 -5.31
C ALA A 39 5.42 -3.17 -4.99
N ALA A 40 4.43 -2.62 -4.27
CA ALA A 40 3.25 -3.35 -3.85
C ALA A 40 2.37 -3.74 -5.04
N THR A 41 1.61 -4.81 -4.83
CA THR A 41 0.59 -5.26 -5.78
C THR A 41 -0.73 -5.42 -5.04
N ILE A 42 -1.77 -4.78 -5.56
CA ILE A 42 -3.13 -4.85 -5.07
C ILE A 42 -3.84 -5.98 -5.83
N ASN A 43 -4.49 -6.89 -5.10
CA ASN A 43 -5.32 -7.93 -5.70
C ASN A 43 -6.77 -7.66 -5.28
N ILE A 44 -7.68 -7.61 -6.24
CA ILE A 44 -9.12 -7.50 -6.01
C ILE A 44 -9.67 -8.92 -6.02
N ILE A 45 -10.24 -9.34 -4.89
CA ILE A 45 -10.78 -10.69 -4.73
C ILE A 45 -12.30 -10.64 -4.83
N ARG A 46 -12.88 -11.45 -5.71
CA ARG A 46 -14.34 -11.64 -5.86
C ARG A 46 -14.61 -13.13 -5.94
N GLU A 47 -15.67 -13.62 -5.28
CA GLU A 47 -16.01 -15.06 -5.30
C GLU A 47 -14.84 -15.97 -4.85
N PHE A 48 -14.01 -15.51 -3.91
CA PHE A 48 -12.78 -16.18 -3.45
C PHE A 48 -11.65 -16.32 -4.50
N GLU A 49 -11.79 -15.72 -5.67
CA GLU A 49 -10.80 -15.74 -6.74
C GLU A 49 -10.20 -14.34 -7.00
N VAL A 50 -8.98 -14.30 -7.55
CA VAL A 50 -8.33 -13.04 -7.95
C VAL A 50 -9.00 -12.55 -9.23
N ALA A 51 -9.90 -11.59 -9.11
CA ALA A 51 -10.57 -10.98 -10.24
C ALA A 51 -9.63 -10.02 -10.99
N GLU A 52 -8.85 -9.22 -10.26
CA GLU A 52 -7.95 -8.23 -10.84
C GLU A 52 -6.66 -8.09 -10.04
N LYS A 53 -5.59 -7.67 -10.73
CA LYS A 53 -4.27 -7.46 -10.14
C LYS A 53 -3.64 -6.18 -10.65
N HIS A 54 -3.42 -5.24 -9.75
CA HIS A 54 -2.90 -3.91 -10.07
C HIS A 54 -1.56 -3.71 -9.39
N ARG A 55 -0.52 -3.37 -10.18
CA ARG A 55 0.70 -2.83 -9.58
C ARG A 55 0.43 -1.40 -9.18
N VAL A 56 0.88 -1.03 -7.99
CA VAL A 56 0.78 0.35 -7.57
C VAL A 56 1.72 1.18 -8.44
N SER A 57 1.17 2.14 -9.16
CA SER A 57 1.96 3.11 -9.95
C SER A 57 2.02 4.42 -9.19
N SER A 58 3.21 4.97 -9.00
CA SER A 58 3.38 6.30 -8.41
C SER A 58 2.90 7.38 -9.38
N ALA A 59 1.63 7.76 -9.30
CA ALA A 59 1.12 8.98 -9.90
C ALA A 59 1.39 10.13 -8.92
N PHE A 60 2.59 10.69 -8.93
CA PHE A 60 2.90 11.76 -7.98
C PHE A 60 2.24 13.09 -8.40
N ARG A 61 1.36 13.61 -7.54
CA ARG A 61 1.44 15.00 -7.09
C ARG A 61 0.90 15.15 -5.67
N VAL A 62 1.80 15.14 -4.68
CA VAL A 62 1.46 15.52 -3.30
C VAL A 62 1.44 17.04 -3.22
N THR A 63 0.25 17.65 -3.22
CA THR A 63 0.05 19.04 -2.77
C THR A 63 -0.40 19.02 -1.31
N THR A 64 0.52 18.94 -0.36
CA THR A 64 0.20 19.25 1.05
C THR A 64 1.43 19.82 1.75
N PRO A 65 1.36 21.02 2.35
CA PRO A 65 2.52 21.72 2.90
C PRO A 65 3.04 21.20 4.25
N TYR A 66 2.47 20.13 4.80
CA TYR A 66 2.83 19.63 6.13
C TYR A 66 2.91 18.10 6.15
N ILE A 67 4.13 17.57 6.01
CA ILE A 67 4.51 16.30 6.60
C ILE A 67 4.99 16.61 8.03
N HIS A 68 4.16 16.31 9.02
CA HIS A 68 4.51 16.40 10.43
C HIS A 68 5.59 15.35 10.72
N GLY A 69 6.86 15.76 10.80
CA GLY A 69 7.93 14.78 11.04
C GLY A 69 9.37 15.28 11.14
N LEU A 70 9.68 16.52 10.74
CA LEU A 70 11.02 17.10 10.97
C LEU A 70 10.86 18.61 11.23
N GLY A 71 10.51 18.96 12.48
CA GLY A 71 10.75 20.32 12.95
C GLY A 71 12.26 20.50 13.19
N PRO A 72 12.87 21.65 12.84
CA PRO A 72 14.26 21.90 13.19
C PRO A 72 14.38 21.87 14.72
N ALA A 73 15.30 21.03 15.22
CA ALA A 73 15.74 21.13 16.61
C ALA A 73 16.25 22.55 16.83
N ARG A 74 15.48 23.37 17.56
CA ARG A 74 15.89 24.71 17.93
C ARG A 74 17.00 24.58 18.97
N SER A 75 18.13 25.24 18.70
CA SER A 75 19.15 25.58 19.70
C SER A 75 18.59 26.55 20.73
#